data_AF-A0A7Y2KHR9-F1
#
_entry.id   AF-A0A7Y2KHR9-F1
#
_cell.length_a   1.000
_cell.length_b   1.000
_cell.length_c   1.000
_cell.angle_alpha   90.00
_cell.angle_beta   90.00
_cell.angle_gamma   90.00
#
_symmetry.space_group_name_H-M   'P 1'
#
loop_
_entity.id
_entity.type
_entity.pdbx_description
1 polymer ?
#
loop_
_entity_poly.entity_id
_entity_poly.type
_entity_poly.pdbx_seq_one_letter_code
_entity_poly.pdbx_strand_id
1 'polypeptide(L)'
;PDAEYYEGTVRGVWEHKSEVDGLIRQAAENWRLERMTLVDRNILRLGAFEISRSGDIPFAVAINEAVDLGKRFGSEESGAFVNGILDQISEITRKKVRP
;
A
#
# COMPACT_ATOMS: atom_id res chain seq x y z
N PRO A 1 12.75 3.28 11.65
CA PRO A 1 11.42 3.76 12.14
C PRO A 1 11.27 3.45 13.64
N ASP A 2 10.57 4.32 14.37
CA ASP A 2 10.29 4.19 15.81
C ASP A 2 8.76 4.09 16.05
N ALA A 3 8.35 4.00 17.31
CA ALA A 3 6.94 3.81 17.67
C ALA A 3 6.05 4.98 17.19
N GLU A 4 6.55 6.20 17.25
CA GLU A 4 5.82 7.40 16.82
C GLU A 4 5.55 7.38 15.31
N TYR A 5 6.56 6.95 14.53
CA TYR A 5 6.39 6.73 13.09
C TYR A 5 5.24 5.75 12.80
N TYR A 6 5.25 4.57 13.45
CA TYR A 6 4.23 3.55 13.19
C TYR A 6 2.83 3.98 13.61
N GLU A 7 2.70 4.66 14.76
CA GLU A 7 1.41 5.22 15.19
C GLU A 7 0.88 6.25 14.20
N GLY A 8 1.76 7.16 13.74
CA GLY A 8 1.44 8.15 12.73
C GLY A 8 0.95 7.53 11.42
N THR A 9 1.62 6.47 10.95
CA THR A 9 1.22 5.75 9.73
C THR A 9 -0.14 5.08 9.90
N VAL A 10 -0.38 4.37 11.00
CA VAL A 10 -1.68 3.70 11.24
C VAL A 10 -2.82 4.71 11.35
N ARG A 11 -2.61 5.80 12.09
CA ARG A 11 -3.59 6.89 12.19
C ARG A 11 -3.84 7.53 10.83
N GLY A 12 -2.78 7.81 10.07
CA GLY A 12 -2.88 8.39 8.74
C GLY A 12 -3.65 7.51 7.77
N VAL A 13 -3.42 6.19 7.78
CA VAL A 13 -4.22 5.22 7.01
C VAL A 13 -5.69 5.30 7.39
N TRP A 14 -6.01 5.39 8.68
CA TRP A 14 -7.38 5.48 9.16
C TRP A 14 -8.08 6.77 8.70
N GLU A 15 -7.41 7.91 8.85
CA GLU A 15 -7.92 9.23 8.48
C GLU A 15 -8.10 9.37 6.95
N HIS A 16 -7.19 8.78 6.16
CA HIS A 16 -7.19 8.84 4.69
C HIS A 16 -7.75 7.58 4.03
N LYS A 17 -8.46 6.74 4.79
CA LYS A 17 -8.87 5.41 4.35
C LYS A 17 -9.61 5.41 3.01
N SER A 18 -10.51 6.37 2.79
CA SER A 18 -11.30 6.44 1.55
C SER A 18 -10.43 6.75 0.32
N GLU A 19 -9.44 7.63 0.48
CA GLU A 19 -8.49 8.00 -0.56
C GLU A 19 -7.57 6.82 -0.89
N VAL A 20 -7.02 6.18 0.16
CA VAL A 20 -6.15 5.00 0.05
C VAL A 20 -6.90 3.84 -0.61
N ASP A 21 -8.12 3.54 -0.17
CA ASP A 21 -8.96 2.50 -0.80
C ASP A 21 -9.28 2.86 -2.26
N GLY A 22 -9.38 4.14 -2.60
CA GLY A 22 -9.55 4.63 -3.98
C GLY A 22 -8.33 4.35 -4.85
N LEU A 23 -7.12 4.63 -4.35
CA LEU A 23 -5.86 4.32 -5.04
C LEU A 23 -5.70 2.82 -5.28
N ILE A 24 -6.00 1.99 -4.27
CA ILE A 24 -5.94 0.54 -4.41
C ILE A 24 -6.92 0.06 -5.48
N ARG A 25 -8.16 0.57 -5.49
CA ARG A 25 -9.13 0.23 -6.54
C ARG A 25 -8.69 0.66 -7.94
N GLN A 26 -8.00 1.80 -8.05
CA GLN A 26 -7.47 2.27 -9.32
C GLN A 26 -6.35 1.37 -9.85
N ALA A 27 -5.49 0.86 -8.95
CA ALA A 27 -4.42 -0.06 -9.31
C ALA A 27 -4.89 -1.51 -9.53
N ALA A 28 -5.98 -1.92 -8.87
CA ALA A 28 -6.53 -3.26 -8.93
C ALA A 28 -7.63 -3.39 -9.99
N GLU A 29 -7.32 -3.10 -11.26
CA GLU A 29 -8.30 -3.04 -12.35
C GLU A 29 -9.20 -4.29 -12.45
N ASN A 30 -8.66 -5.48 -12.12
CA ASN A 30 -9.39 -6.75 -12.17
C ASN A 30 -9.77 -7.32 -10.79
N TRP A 31 -9.43 -6.63 -9.69
CA TRP A 31 -9.62 -7.16 -8.34
C TRP A 31 -10.44 -6.22 -7.45
N ARG A 32 -11.63 -6.66 -7.07
CA ARG A 32 -12.45 -5.91 -6.11
C ARG A 32 -11.77 -5.93 -4.74
N LEU A 33 -11.58 -4.74 -4.15
CA LEU A 33 -11.00 -4.56 -2.82
C LEU A 33 -11.69 -5.42 -1.75
N GLU A 34 -13.00 -5.64 -1.89
CA GLU A 34 -13.81 -6.42 -0.95
C GLU A 34 -13.54 -7.93 -1.03
N ARG A 35 -12.92 -8.41 -2.12
CA ARG A 35 -12.52 -9.82 -2.31
C ARG A 35 -11.10 -10.11 -1.81
N MET A 36 -10.33 -9.09 -1.46
CA MET A 36 -9.00 -9.26 -0.88
C MET A 36 -9.13 -9.78 0.55
N THR A 37 -8.17 -10.60 0.98
CA THR A 37 -8.12 -11.03 2.38
C THR A 37 -7.98 -9.81 3.30
N LEU A 38 -8.40 -9.95 4.57
CA LEU A 38 -8.24 -8.87 5.54
C LEU A 38 -6.76 -8.47 5.71
N VAL A 39 -5.85 -9.43 5.61
CA VAL A 39 -4.41 -9.21 5.74
C VAL A 39 -3.89 -8.42 4.54
N ASP A 40 -4.08 -8.93 3.31
CA ASP A 40 -3.58 -8.27 2.10
C ASP A 40 -4.14 -6.86 1.97
N ARG A 41 -5.43 -6.68 2.24
CA ARG A 41 -6.07 -5.36 2.16
C ARG A 41 -5.45 -4.35 3.11
N ASN A 42 -5.10 -4.74 4.34
CA ASN A 42 -4.51 -3.81 5.30
C ASN A 42 -3.02 -3.57 5.02
N ILE A 43 -2.29 -4.56 4.49
CA ILE A 43 -0.91 -4.37 4.01
C ILE A 43 -0.89 -3.39 2.84
N LEU A 44 -1.79 -3.57 1.86
CA LEU A 44 -1.94 -2.66 0.73
C LEU A 44 -2.27 -1.23 1.19
N ARG A 45 -3.12 -1.07 2.21
CA ARG A 45 -3.43 0.25 2.77
C ARG A 45 -2.22 0.94 3.36
N LEU A 46 -1.39 0.22 4.12
CA LEU A 46 -0.16 0.76 4.70
C LEU A 46 0.79 1.23 3.57
N GLY A 47 1.12 0.33 2.64
CA GLY A 47 2.05 0.67 1.55
C GLY A 47 1.51 1.76 0.63
N ALA A 48 0.22 1.71 0.28
CA ALA A 48 -0.39 2.74 -0.57
C ALA A 48 -0.43 4.12 0.11
N PHE A 49 -0.69 4.16 1.42
CA PHE A 49 -0.64 5.41 2.18
C PHE A 49 0.78 6.01 2.19
N GLU A 50 1.80 5.19 2.50
CA GLU A 50 3.20 5.63 2.49
C GLU A 50 3.63 6.15 1.11
N ILE A 51 3.30 5.43 0.03
CA ILE A 51 3.57 5.87 -1.35
C ILE A 51 2.85 7.19 -1.66
N SER A 52 1.56 7.30 -1.31
CA SER A 52 0.73 8.47 -1.64
C SER A 52 1.20 9.75 -0.95
N ARG A 53 1.80 9.63 0.25
CA ARG A 53 2.30 10.77 1.03
C ARG A 53 3.55 11.42 0.44
N SER A 54 4.24 10.77 -0.53
CA SER A 54 5.48 11.28 -1.13
C SER A 54 6.47 11.81 -0.08
N GLY A 55 6.66 11.06 1.00
CA GLY A 55 7.53 11.44 2.13
C GLY A 55 8.97 10.97 1.98
N ASP A 56 9.70 10.99 3.11
CA ASP A 56 11.14 10.70 3.21
C ASP A 56 11.55 9.25 2.86
N ILE A 57 10.58 8.36 2.62
CA ILE A 57 10.83 6.94 2.34
C ILE A 57 10.72 6.68 0.83
N PRO A 58 11.78 6.15 0.19
CA PRO A 58 11.71 5.72 -1.20
C PRO A 58 10.61 4.69 -1.42
N PHE A 59 9.83 4.82 -2.49
CA PHE A 59 8.71 3.90 -2.78
C PHE A 59 9.13 2.43 -2.80
N ALA A 60 10.33 2.12 -3.31
CA ALA A 60 10.84 0.76 -3.32
C ALA A 60 11.00 0.15 -1.92
N VAL A 61 11.35 0.96 -0.92
CA VAL A 61 11.45 0.52 0.48
C VAL A 61 10.06 0.19 1.03
N ALA A 62 9.08 1.09 0.85
CA ALA A 62 7.70 0.86 1.28
C ALA A 62 7.09 -0.39 0.63
N ILE A 63 7.38 -0.62 -0.67
CA ILE A 63 6.94 -1.82 -1.39
C ILE A 63 7.58 -3.07 -0.80
N ASN A 64 8.90 -3.10 -0.61
CA ASN A 64 9.61 -4.27 -0.09
C ASN A 64 9.10 -4.67 1.31
N GLU A 65 8.93 -3.71 2.21
CA GLU A 65 8.39 -3.96 3.56
C GLU A 65 6.98 -4.53 3.51
N ALA A 66 6.10 -3.97 2.68
CA ALA A 66 4.74 -4.49 2.49
C ALA A 66 4.74 -5.91 1.90
N VAL A 67 5.63 -6.20 0.95
CA VAL A 67 5.79 -7.53 0.36
C VAL A 67 6.22 -8.56 1.41
N ASP A 68 7.15 -8.19 2.29
CA ASP A 68 7.61 -9.07 3.35
C ASP A 68 6.54 -9.30 4.43
N LEU A 69 5.71 -8.30 4.74
CA LEU A 69 4.49 -8.52 5.51
C LEU A 69 3.52 -9.49 4.82
N GLY A 70 3.36 -9.37 3.50
CA GLY A 70 2.50 -10.24 2.69
C GLY A 70 2.96 -11.70 2.75
N LYS A 71 4.26 -11.94 2.58
CA LYS A 71 4.86 -13.28 2.71
C LYS A 71 4.71 -13.86 4.12
N ARG A 72 4.80 -13.01 5.15
CA ARG A 72 4.80 -13.45 6.55
C ARG A 72 3.41 -13.75 7.09
N PHE A 73 2.40 -12.98 6.69
CA PHE A 73 1.07 -13.03 7.30
C PHE A 73 -0.06 -13.39 6.33
N GLY A 74 0.20 -13.34 5.03
CA GLY A 74 -0.76 -13.66 3.99
C GLY A 74 -0.74 -15.12 3.56
N SER A 75 -1.23 -15.35 2.35
CA SER A 75 -1.15 -16.63 1.63
C SER A 75 0.18 -16.77 0.89
N GLU A 76 0.41 -17.93 0.26
CA GLU A 76 1.59 -18.18 -0.59
C GLU A 76 1.71 -17.16 -1.73
N GLU A 77 0.59 -16.67 -2.27
CA GLU A 77 0.56 -15.71 -3.38
C GLU A 77 0.62 -14.23 -2.91
N SER A 78 0.46 -13.98 -1.61
CA SER A 78 0.27 -12.62 -1.06
C SER A 78 1.46 -11.70 -1.32
N GLY A 79 2.69 -12.19 -1.24
CA GLY A 79 3.88 -11.38 -1.52
C GLY A 79 3.89 -10.84 -2.96
N ALA A 80 3.64 -11.71 -3.95
CA ALA A 80 3.59 -11.32 -5.35
C ALA A 80 2.40 -10.41 -5.66
N PHE A 81 1.24 -10.71 -5.07
CA PHE A 81 0.03 -9.90 -5.19
C PHE A 81 0.24 -8.47 -4.66
N VAL A 82 0.77 -8.34 -3.43
CA VAL A 82 1.06 -7.04 -2.82
C VAL A 82 2.06 -6.24 -3.66
N ASN A 83 3.13 -6.89 -4.13
CA ASN A 83 4.13 -6.24 -4.97
C ASN A 83 3.50 -5.64 -6.22
N GLY A 84 2.73 -6.44 -6.96
CA GLY A 84 2.13 -6.00 -8.23
C GLY A 84 1.18 -4.81 -8.07
N ILE A 85 0.35 -4.81 -7.02
CA ILE A 85 -0.57 -3.70 -6.77
C ILE A 85 0.18 -2.43 -6.35
N LEU A 86 1.16 -2.53 -5.43
CA LEU A 86 1.89 -1.35 -4.96
C LEU A 86 2.80 -0.76 -6.05
N ASP A 87 3.37 -1.58 -6.94
CA ASP A 87 4.09 -1.11 -8.12
C ASP A 87 3.19 -0.24 -9.00
N GLN A 88 1.96 -0.69 -9.29
CA GLN A 88 0.97 0.10 -10.05
C GLN A 88 0.60 1.41 -9.34
N ILE A 89 0.41 1.38 -8.02
CA ILE A 89 0.14 2.59 -7.23
C ILE A 89 1.32 3.57 -7.32
N SER A 90 2.56 3.07 -7.28
CA SER A 90 3.76 3.91 -7.41
C SER A 90 3.82 4.63 -8.76
N GLU A 91 3.44 3.95 -9.85
CA GLU A 91 3.36 4.53 -11.20
C GLU A 91 2.25 5.57 -11.33
N ILE A 92 1.05 5.28 -10.79
CA ILE A 92 -0.06 6.23 -10.74
C ILE A 92 0.36 7.49 -9.97
N THR A 93 1.05 7.32 -8.85
CA THR A 93 1.49 8.43 -7.98
C THR A 93 2.56 9.27 -8.66
N ARG A 94 3.57 8.64 -9.30
CA ARG A 94 4.60 9.35 -10.09
C ARG A 94 4.01 10.22 -11.20
N LYS A 95 2.97 9.73 -11.89
CA LYS A 95 2.27 10.47 -12.94
C LYS A 95 1.47 11.67 -12.40
N LYS A 96 0.97 11.61 -11.16
CA LYS A 96 0.30 12.76 -10.52
C LYS A 96 1.28 13.85 -10.09
N VAL A 97 2.53 13.49 -9.78
CA VAL A 97 3.58 14.43 -9.32
C VAL A 97 4.27 15.14 -10.49
N ARG A 98 4.33 14.53 -11.68
CA ARG A 98 4.85 15.17 -12.89
C ARG A 98 3.73 15.93 -13.62
N PRO A 99 3.76 17.27 -13.68
CA PRO A 99 2.80 18.05 -14.45
C PRO A 99 2.92 17.80 -15.97
#